data_AF-A0A840D6E6-F1
#
_entry.id   AF-A0A840D6E6-F1
#
_cell.length_a   1.000
_cell.length_b   1.000
_cell.length_c   1.000
_cell.angle_alpha   90.00
_cell.angle_beta   90.00
_cell.angle_gamma   90.00
#
_symmetry.space_group_name_H-M   'P 1'
#
loop_
_entity.id
_entity.type
_entity.pdbx_description
1 polymer ?
#
loop_
_entity_poly.entity_id
_entity_poly.type
_entity_poly.pdbx_seq_one_letter_code
_entity_poly.pdbx_strand_id
1 'polypeptide(L)' 'MRNAVRKLRATTDKTEAAALYPKVTKMLDKLAKTNVIHKNKASNLKSKLAIYINKLA' A
#
# COMPACT_ATOMS: atom_id res chain seq x y z
N MET A 1 -8.38 -2.14 5.35
CA MET A 1 -7.63 -1.18 4.51
C MET A 1 -6.73 -0.25 5.32
N ARG A 2 -7.30 0.67 6.12
CA ARG A 2 -6.53 1.69 6.85
C ARG A 2 -5.42 1.14 7.76
N ASN A 3 -5.68 0.06 8.50
CA ASN A 3 -4.69 -0.51 9.43
C ASN A 3 -3.47 -1.12 8.71
N ALA A 4 -3.65 -1.79 7.57
CA ALA A 4 -2.52 -2.38 6.84
C ALA A 4 -1.67 -1.30 6.18
N VAL A 5 -2.29 -0.24 5.65
CA VAL A 5 -1.56 0.92 5.13
C VAL A 5 -0.80 1.65 6.24
N ARG A 6 -1.39 1.78 7.44
CA ARG A 6 -0.70 2.36 8.59
C ARG A 6 0.49 1.51 9.03
N LYS A 7 0.34 0.18 9.08
CA LYS A 7 1.44 -0.74 9.40
C LYS A 7 2.60 -0.60 8.42
N LEU A 8 2.33 -0.60 7.11
CA LEU A 8 3.38 -0.45 6.10
C LEU A 8 4.13 0.89 6.20
N ARG A 9 3.45 1.96 6.61
CA ARG A 9 4.06 3.28 6.86
C ARG A 9 4.80 3.40 8.19
N ALA A 10 4.60 2.45 9.11
CA ALA A 10 5.30 2.40 10.38
C ALA A 10 6.56 1.53 10.29
N THR A 11 6.65 0.67 9.28
CA THR A 11 7.83 -0.17 9.03
C THR A 11 8.97 0.68 8.50
N THR A 12 10.12 0.63 9.16
CA THR A 12 11.35 1.33 8.76
C THR A 12 12.28 0.47 7.91
N ASP A 13 12.13 -0.86 7.98
CA ASP A 13 12.92 -1.80 7.19
C ASP A 13 12.37 -1.95 5.77
N LYS A 14 13.23 -1.66 4.79
CA LYS A 14 12.89 -1.72 3.37
C LYS A 14 12.53 -3.13 2.91
N THR A 15 13.23 -4.14 3.40
CA THR A 15 13.03 -5.55 3.06
C THR A 15 11.65 -6.03 3.52
N GLU A 16 11.29 -5.71 4.77
CA GLU A 16 9.97 -6.03 5.33
C GLU A 16 8.85 -5.26 4.62
N ALA A 17 9.06 -3.97 4.36
CA ALA A 17 8.09 -3.15 3.65
C ALA A 17 7.85 -3.63 2.22
N ALA A 18 8.90 -4.08 1.52
CA ALA A 18 8.80 -4.68 0.19
C ALA A 18 8.03 -6.01 0.20
N ALA A 19 8.23 -6.86 1.22
CA ALA A 19 7.49 -8.11 1.38
C ALA A 19 6.00 -7.89 1.72
N LEU A 20 5.68 -6.84 2.49
CA LEU A 20 4.31 -6.48 2.85
C LEU A 20 3.54 -5.79 1.71
N TYR A 21 4.26 -5.15 0.77
CA TYR A 21 3.66 -4.35 -0.29
C TYR A 21 2.68 -5.14 -1.19
N PRO A 22 3.01 -6.34 -1.73
CA PRO A 22 2.07 -7.14 -2.53
C PRO A 22 0.76 -7.49 -1.80
N LYS A 23 0.81 -7.68 -0.48
CA LYS A 23 -0.39 -7.96 0.33
C LYS A 23 -1.30 -6.74 0.43
N VAL A 24 -0.71 -5.55 0.60
CA VAL A 24 -1.45 -4.29 0.69
C VAL A 24 -2.03 -3.90 -0.68
N THR A 25 -1.28 -4.06 -1.78
CA THR A 25 -1.78 -3.76 -3.14
C THR A 25 -2.97 -4.66 -3.49
N LYS A 26 -2.88 -5.98 -3.25
CA LYS A 26 -4.00 -6.92 -3.48
C LYS A 26 -5.27 -6.52 -2.72
N MET A 27 -5.13 -6.05 -1.48
CA MET A 27 -6.27 -5.56 -0.69
C MET A 27 -6.86 -4.26 -1.28
N LEU A 28 -6.02 -3.32 -1.72
CA LEU A 28 -6.47 -2.08 -2.35
C LEU A 28 -7.22 -2.36 -3.66
N ASP A 29 -6.71 -3.28 -4.48
CA ASP A 29 -7.31 -3.64 -5.75
C ASP A 29 -8.64 -4.37 -5.56
N LYS A 30 -8.76 -5.23 -4.53
CA LYS A 30 -10.05 -5.84 -4.15
C LYS A 30 -11.08 -4.78 -3.78
N LEU A 31 -10.71 -3.78 -3.00
CA LEU A 31 -11.61 -2.72 -2.55
C LEU A 31 -12.01 -1.76 -3.68
N ALA A 32 -11.11 -1.54 -4.64
CA ALA A 32 -11.43 -0.80 -5.85
C ALA A 32 -12.44 -1.57 -6.71
N LYS A 33 -12.26 -2.89 -6.86
CA LYS A 33 -13.19 -3.76 -7.59
C LYS A 33 -14.57 -3.81 -6.95
N THR A 34 -14.67 -3.78 -5.62
CA THR A 34 -15.96 -3.74 -4.90
C THR A 34 -16.51 -2.32 -4.73
N ASN A 35 -15.97 -1.32 -5.45
CA ASN A 35 -16.40 0.08 -5.41
C ASN A 35 -16.36 0.75 -4.01
N VAL A 36 -15.65 0.17 -3.04
CA VAL A 36 -15.47 0.76 -1.69
C VAL A 36 -14.52 1.95 -1.74
N ILE A 37 -13.55 1.92 -2.66
CA ILE A 37 -12.68 3.05 -2.98
C ILE A 37 -12.65 3.25 -4.50
N HIS A 38 -12.56 4.50 -4.95
CA HIS A 38 -12.41 4.78 -6.38
C HIS A 38 -11.09 4.23 -6.92
N LYS A 39 -11.08 3.76 -8.18
CA LYS A 39 -9.88 3.21 -8.86
C LYS A 39 -8.68 4.16 -8.78
N ASN A 40 -8.89 5.46 -8.97
CA ASN A 40 -7.83 6.47 -8.89
C ASN A 40 -7.27 6.58 -7.46
N LYS A 41 -8.11 6.39 -6.44
CA LYS A 41 -7.66 6.43 -5.04
C LYS A 41 -6.81 5.21 -4.69
N ALA A 42 -7.19 4.03 -5.18
CA ALA A 42 -6.35 2.84 -5.08
C ALA A 42 -4.99 3.05 -5.77
N SER A 43 -4.97 3.53 -7.01
CA SER A 43 -3.74 3.84 -7.75
C SER A 43 -2.86 4.88 -7.06
N ASN A 44 -3.46 5.97 -6.55
CA ASN A 44 -2.74 7.01 -5.81
C ASN A 44 -2.10 6.46 -4.53
N LEU A 45 -2.79 5.57 -3.82
CA LEU A 45 -2.24 4.95 -2.62
C LEU A 45 -1.10 3.98 -2.95
N LYS A 46 -1.23 3.17 -4.01
CA LYS A 46 -0.16 2.28 -4.47
C LYS A 46 1.10 3.07 -4.81
N SER A 47 0.97 4.12 -5.62
CA SER A 47 2.10 5.00 -5.99
C SER A 47 2.77 5.63 -4.76
N LYS A 48 2.00 6.22 -3.84
CA LYS A 48 2.56 6.82 -2.61
C LYS A 48 3.27 5.83 -1.72
N LEU A 49 2.79 4.59 -1.63
CA LEU A 49 3.44 3.54 -0.83
C LEU A 49 4.72 3.03 -1.51
N ALA A 50 4.74 2.88 -2.83
CA ALA A 50 5.95 2.54 -3.56
C ALA A 50 7.04 3.61 -3.39
N ILE A 51 6.68 4.88 -3.51
CA ILE A 51 7.62 6.00 -3.27
C ILE A 51 8.16 5.96 -1.83
N TYR A 52 7.31 5.65 -0.85
CA TYR A 52 7.75 5.53 0.54
C TYR A 52 8.78 4.40 0.71
N ILE A 53 8.50 3.20 0.19
CA ILE A 53 9.43 2.05 0.26
C ILE A 53 10.75 2.37 -0.43
N ASN A 54 10.72 3.05 -1.57
CA ASN A 54 11.93 3.43 -2.30
C ASN A 54 12.77 4.47 -1.54
N LYS A 55 12.14 5.28 -0.68
CA LYS A 55 12.82 6.25 0.19
C LYS A 55 13.39 5.63 1.46
N LEU A 56 12.93 4.44 1.86
CA LEU A 56 13.56 3.69 2.94
C LEU A 56 14.92 3.19 2.43
N ALA A 57 15.96 3.38 3.25
CA ALA A 57 17.33 2.99 2.94
C ALA A 57 17.40 1.48 2.72
#